data_AF-A0A524LDC0-F1
#
_entry.id   AF-A0A524LDC0-F1
#
_cell.length_a   1.000
_cell.length_b   1.000
_cell.length_c   1.000
_cell.angle_alpha   90.00
_cell.angle_beta   90.00
_cell.angle_gamma   90.00
#
_symmetry.space_group_name_H-M   'P 1'
#
loop_
_entity.id
_entity.type
_entity.pdbx_description
1 polymer ?
#
loop_
_entity_poly.entity_id
_entity_poly.type
_entity_poly.pdbx_seq_one_letter_code
_entity_poly.pdbx_strand_id
1 'polypeptide(L)'
;MTRWLLALLLVLVAVTVVVAAHAQPGEPATAAAGAAQAVAIPIGEIAAEAEAADLWAEQAESELVGDLEDRIRALLATLAPEISRRQAALSAIPAGPAPGRALSAERAGWQALAGELAAAQHELERAALGLERRLAEARERSVRWTLTAEDVRGAGVPASVLAEVPEALADLDGVRERAERARNGILELESRVRLQQRGVDEAI
;
A
#
# COMPACT_ATOMS: atom_id res chain seq x y z
N MET A 1 -52.78 4.09 -8.65
CA MET A 1 -51.34 3.76 -8.48
C MET A 1 -50.51 5.00 -8.07
N THR A 2 -51.01 5.83 -7.16
CA THR A 2 -50.37 7.13 -6.83
C THR A 2 -50.35 7.43 -5.32
N ARG A 3 -50.70 6.47 -4.46
CA ARG A 3 -50.71 6.64 -2.99
C ARG A 3 -49.57 5.91 -2.26
N TRP A 4 -48.80 5.09 -2.96
CA TRP A 4 -47.67 4.34 -2.38
C TRP A 4 -46.29 5.01 -2.59
N LEU A 5 -46.17 5.91 -3.57
CA LEU A 5 -44.92 6.64 -3.84
C LEU A 5 -44.67 7.83 -2.88
N LEU A 6 -45.71 8.29 -2.17
CA LEU A 6 -45.61 9.41 -1.22
C LEU A 6 -45.25 8.97 0.21
N ALA A 7 -45.41 7.69 0.55
CA ALA A 7 -45.03 7.15 1.86
C ALA A 7 -43.52 6.83 1.94
N LEU A 8 -42.85 6.58 0.80
CA LEU A 8 -41.44 6.25 0.78
C LEU A 8 -40.51 7.48 0.83
N LEU A 9 -41.02 8.66 0.44
CA LEU A 9 -40.22 9.89 0.35
C LEU A 9 -40.17 10.69 1.67
N LEU A 10 -40.95 10.30 2.68
CA LEU A 10 -41.01 10.96 3.99
C LEU A 10 -40.22 10.23 5.09
N VAL A 11 -39.61 9.09 4.78
CA VAL A 11 -38.70 8.36 5.69
C VAL A 11 -37.23 8.72 5.45
N LEU A 12 -36.92 9.49 4.38
CA LEU A 12 -35.54 9.79 3.97
C LEU A 12 -34.98 11.14 4.49
N VAL A 13 -35.66 11.87 5.40
CA VAL A 13 -35.25 13.23 5.80
C VAL A 13 -35.09 13.43 7.33
N ALA A 14 -35.17 12.39 8.15
CA ALA A 14 -35.06 12.57 9.61
C ALA A 14 -34.22 11.49 10.30
N VAL A 15 -32.93 11.40 9.97
CA VAL A 15 -31.93 10.80 10.87
C VAL A 15 -30.69 11.69 10.87
N THR A 16 -30.86 12.90 11.40
CA THR A 16 -29.76 13.74 11.87
C THR A 16 -29.88 13.86 13.38
N VAL A 17 -28.85 13.37 14.07
CA VAL A 17 -28.39 13.75 15.42
C VAL A 17 -29.35 13.47 16.56
N VAL A 18 -29.08 12.41 17.35
CA VAL A 18 -28.78 12.48 18.81
C VAL A 18 -28.16 11.13 19.20
N VAL A 19 -26.84 11.07 19.35
CA VAL A 19 -26.20 10.08 20.24
C VAL A 19 -25.77 10.85 21.47
N ALA A 20 -26.55 10.71 22.53
CA ALA A 20 -26.28 11.28 23.82
C ALA A 20 -25.16 10.48 24.52
N ALA A 21 -24.02 11.14 24.65
CA ALA A 21 -23.14 11.18 25.83
C ALA A 21 -23.36 10.07 26.88
N HIS A 22 -22.47 9.08 26.89
CA HIS A 22 -21.93 8.41 28.08
C HIS A 22 -20.50 7.92 27.73
N ALA A 23 -19.60 8.85 27.44
CA ALA A 23 -18.17 8.58 27.31
C ALA A 23 -17.41 9.64 28.11
N GLN A 24 -16.44 9.15 28.88
CA GLN A 24 -15.51 9.90 29.73
C GLN A 24 -14.92 11.12 29.01
N PRO A 25 -14.47 12.16 29.74
CA PRO A 25 -13.60 13.18 29.19
C PRO A 25 -12.21 12.57 28.92
N GLY A 26 -12.13 11.72 27.90
CA GLY A 26 -10.91 11.43 27.18
C GLY A 26 -10.81 12.45 26.06
N GLU A 27 -9.66 13.13 26.02
CA GLU A 27 -9.29 14.14 25.05
C GLU A 27 -9.80 13.85 23.62
N PRO A 28 -10.14 14.89 22.83
CA PRO A 28 -10.20 14.68 21.40
C PRO A 28 -8.83 14.14 20.98
N ALA A 29 -8.81 12.89 20.53
CA ALA A 29 -7.64 12.30 19.89
C ALA A 29 -7.30 13.22 18.71
N THR A 30 -6.34 14.08 18.96
CA THR A 30 -5.65 14.94 18.00
C THR A 30 -5.09 14.01 16.93
N ALA A 31 -5.87 13.73 15.89
CA ALA A 31 -5.41 13.11 14.64
C ALA A 31 -4.59 14.10 13.80
N ALA A 32 -3.75 14.88 14.50
CA ALA A 32 -2.67 15.70 14.02
C ALA A 32 -1.50 15.46 14.99
N ALA A 33 -1.14 14.19 15.18
CA ALA A 33 0.03 13.80 15.92
C ALA A 33 1.26 14.22 15.11
N GLY A 34 1.72 15.45 15.40
CA GLY A 34 3.08 15.92 15.21
C GLY A 34 3.67 15.74 13.81
N ALA A 35 3.31 16.63 12.88
CA ALA A 35 4.38 17.22 12.10
C ALA A 35 5.26 17.98 13.11
N ALA A 36 6.27 17.31 13.67
CA ALA A 36 7.37 18.02 14.29
C ALA A 36 7.73 19.16 13.33
N GLN A 37 7.71 20.41 13.80
CA GLN A 37 8.00 21.54 12.94
C GLN A 37 9.36 21.27 12.30
N ALA A 38 9.37 20.94 11.01
CA ALA A 38 10.60 20.70 10.29
C ALA A 38 11.40 22.01 10.36
N VAL A 39 12.62 21.93 10.86
CA VAL A 39 13.54 23.07 10.94
C VAL A 39 14.55 22.92 9.82
N ALA A 40 14.95 24.03 9.21
CA ALA A 40 16.03 24.04 8.23
C ALA A 40 17.33 23.44 8.81
N ILE A 41 18.10 22.79 7.94
CA ILE A 41 19.40 22.24 8.30
C ILE A 41 20.37 23.40 8.53
N PRO A 42 21.09 23.44 9.67
CA PRO A 42 22.10 24.46 9.91
C PRO A 42 23.17 24.46 8.82
N ILE A 43 23.62 25.63 8.37
CA ILE A 43 24.59 25.75 7.26
C ILE A 43 25.86 24.90 7.47
N GLY A 44 26.34 24.79 8.71
CA GLY A 44 27.51 23.99 9.06
C GLY A 44 27.31 22.47 8.99
N GLU A 45 26.07 22.00 8.93
CA GLU A 45 25.69 20.58 8.90
C GLU A 45 25.25 20.11 7.51
N ILE A 46 25.04 21.03 6.56
CA ILE A 46 24.50 20.72 5.22
C ILE A 46 25.28 19.59 4.53
N ALA A 47 26.62 19.63 4.54
CA ALA A 47 27.41 18.60 3.87
C ALA A 47 27.25 17.21 4.52
N ALA A 48 27.19 17.14 5.85
CA ALA A 48 27.01 15.87 6.56
C ALA A 48 25.59 15.33 6.37
N GLU A 49 24.59 16.20 6.38
CA GLU A 49 23.20 15.80 6.10
C GLU A 49 23.00 15.41 4.62
N ALA A 50 23.74 15.99 3.67
CA ALA A 50 23.69 15.61 2.26
C ALA A 50 24.19 14.16 2.09
N GLU A 51 25.35 13.84 2.65
CA GLU A 51 25.88 12.46 2.68
C GLU A 51 24.90 11.49 3.36
N ALA A 52 24.25 11.90 4.46
CA ALA A 52 23.24 11.08 5.13
C ALA A 52 21.95 10.91 4.30
N ALA A 53 21.61 11.89 3.45
CA ALA A 53 20.48 11.82 2.53
C ALA A 53 20.77 10.84 1.40
N ASP A 54 21.96 10.92 0.81
CA ASP A 54 22.45 10.01 -0.24
C ASP A 54 22.50 8.56 0.24
N LEU A 55 23.18 8.30 1.37
CA LEU A 55 23.26 6.94 1.95
C LEU A 55 21.88 6.35 2.27
N TRP A 56 20.95 7.18 2.73
CA TRP A 56 19.58 6.73 2.96
C TRP A 56 18.84 6.50 1.65
N ALA A 57 19.08 7.30 0.60
CA ALA A 57 18.47 7.10 -0.70
C ALA A 57 18.94 5.76 -1.27
N GLU A 58 20.24 5.49 -1.29
CA GLU A 58 20.80 4.19 -1.70
C GLU A 58 20.19 3.03 -0.90
N GLN A 59 20.09 3.16 0.43
CA GLN A 59 19.47 2.14 1.25
C GLN A 59 17.99 1.95 0.90
N ALA A 60 17.22 3.04 0.81
CA ALA A 60 15.81 2.99 0.49
C ALA A 60 15.60 2.30 -0.86
N GLU A 61 16.39 2.65 -1.87
CA GLU A 61 16.36 2.02 -3.18
C GLU A 61 16.59 0.53 -3.16
N SER A 62 17.62 0.08 -2.41
CA SER A 62 17.92 -1.35 -2.28
C SER A 62 16.75 -2.15 -1.68
N GLU A 63 15.96 -1.50 -0.82
CA GLU A 63 14.77 -2.11 -0.19
C GLU A 63 13.51 -1.99 -1.05
N LEU A 64 13.40 -0.94 -1.87
CA LEU A 64 12.27 -0.72 -2.80
C LEU A 64 12.26 -1.73 -3.95
N VAL A 65 13.44 -2.18 -4.39
CA VAL A 65 13.62 -3.06 -5.55
C VAL A 65 13.84 -4.52 -5.09
N GLY A 66 12.90 -5.02 -4.29
CA GLY A 66 12.83 -6.46 -4.03
C GLY A 66 12.37 -7.24 -5.26
N ASP A 67 12.71 -8.53 -5.32
CA ASP A 67 12.20 -9.48 -6.33
C ASP A 67 10.71 -9.84 -6.13
N LEU A 68 10.04 -9.20 -5.17
CA LEU A 68 8.68 -9.53 -4.75
C LEU A 68 7.69 -9.45 -5.91
N GLU A 69 7.70 -8.35 -6.68
CA GLU A 69 6.75 -8.21 -7.80
C GLU A 69 6.92 -9.33 -8.82
N ASP A 70 8.16 -9.67 -9.18
CA ASP A 70 8.46 -10.73 -10.12
C ASP A 70 8.10 -12.10 -9.57
N ARG A 71 8.38 -12.35 -8.29
CA ARG A 71 8.00 -13.59 -7.60
C ARG A 71 6.49 -13.78 -7.57
N ILE A 72 5.73 -12.75 -7.19
CA ILE A 72 4.26 -12.82 -7.16
C ILE A 72 3.69 -12.93 -8.58
N ARG A 73 4.27 -12.24 -9.57
CA ARG A 73 3.87 -12.37 -10.98
C ARG A 73 4.09 -13.79 -11.50
N ALA A 74 5.21 -14.41 -11.17
CA ALA A 74 5.53 -15.81 -11.51
C ALA A 74 4.58 -16.80 -10.80
N LEU A 75 4.30 -16.57 -9.52
CA LEU A 75 3.32 -17.34 -8.76
C LEU A 75 1.93 -17.26 -9.43
N LEU A 76 1.44 -16.05 -9.71
CA LEU A 76 0.14 -15.85 -10.37
C LEU A 76 0.08 -16.49 -11.76
N ALA A 77 1.18 -16.46 -12.52
CA ALA A 77 1.28 -17.14 -13.81
C ALA A 77 1.15 -18.67 -13.69
N THR A 78 1.51 -19.23 -12.54
CA THR A 78 1.37 -20.66 -12.23
C THR A 78 -0.02 -20.99 -11.68
N LEU A 79 -0.57 -20.14 -10.80
CA LEU A 79 -1.85 -20.38 -10.13
C LEU A 79 -3.06 -20.21 -11.05
N ALA A 80 -3.07 -19.20 -11.92
CA ALA A 80 -4.22 -18.93 -12.79
C ALA A 80 -4.62 -20.12 -13.69
N PRO A 81 -3.70 -20.80 -14.41
CA PRO A 81 -4.07 -21.97 -15.20
C PRO A 81 -4.48 -23.15 -14.31
N GLU A 82 -3.91 -23.29 -13.11
CA GLU A 82 -4.28 -24.35 -12.17
C GLU A 82 -5.71 -24.20 -11.64
N ILE A 83 -6.09 -22.99 -11.23
CA ILE A 83 -7.46 -22.63 -10.83
C ILE A 83 -8.42 -22.94 -11.98
N SER A 84 -8.09 -22.50 -13.20
CA SER A 84 -8.91 -22.76 -14.39
C SER A 84 -9.09 -24.26 -14.67
N ARG A 85 -8.00 -25.04 -14.56
CA ARG A 85 -8.01 -26.50 -14.73
C ARG A 85 -8.91 -27.18 -13.70
N ARG A 86 -8.85 -26.76 -12.44
CA ARG A 86 -9.66 -27.34 -11.36
C ARG A 86 -11.13 -26.96 -11.46
N GLN A 87 -11.45 -25.74 -11.89
CA GLN A 87 -12.82 -25.34 -12.22
C GLN A 87 -13.40 -26.23 -13.33
N ALA A 88 -12.62 -26.48 -14.38
CA ALA A 88 -13.02 -27.42 -15.43
C ALA A 88 -13.20 -28.85 -14.92
N ALA A 89 -12.30 -29.31 -14.04
CA ALA A 89 -12.41 -30.65 -13.43
C ALA A 89 -13.67 -30.77 -12.55
N LEU A 90 -13.96 -29.75 -11.73
CA LEU A 90 -15.13 -29.72 -10.85
C LEU A 90 -16.44 -29.73 -11.64
N SER A 91 -16.53 -28.94 -12.72
CA SER A 91 -17.72 -28.89 -13.59
C SER A 91 -17.94 -30.17 -14.40
N ALA A 92 -16.88 -30.98 -14.61
CA ALA A 92 -16.97 -32.27 -15.29
C ALA A 92 -17.45 -33.41 -14.36
N ILE A 93 -17.53 -33.20 -13.04
CA ILE A 93 -18.03 -34.21 -12.11
C ILE A 93 -19.56 -34.34 -12.31
N PRO A 94 -20.07 -35.51 -12.74
CA PRO A 94 -21.49 -35.68 -12.97
C PRO A 94 -22.29 -35.54 -11.68
N ALA A 95 -23.44 -34.85 -11.76
CA ALA A 95 -24.41 -34.76 -10.67
C ALA A 95 -25.04 -36.15 -10.44
N GLY A 96 -24.47 -36.90 -9.50
CA GLY A 96 -24.90 -38.25 -9.12
C GLY A 96 -24.31 -38.62 -7.76
N PRO A 97 -24.58 -39.82 -7.23
CA PRO A 97 -23.97 -40.29 -5.99
C PRO A 97 -22.44 -40.32 -6.16
N ALA A 98 -21.80 -39.24 -5.71
CA ALA A 98 -20.42 -38.93 -6.03
C ALA A 98 -19.45 -39.81 -5.21
N PRO A 99 -18.30 -40.20 -5.79
CA PRO A 99 -17.26 -40.92 -5.09
C PRO A 99 -16.57 -39.96 -4.12
N GLY A 100 -16.89 -40.04 -2.82
CA GLY A 100 -16.45 -39.08 -1.79
C GLY A 100 -14.94 -38.78 -1.75
N ARG A 101 -14.09 -39.67 -2.28
CA ARG A 101 -12.64 -39.45 -2.44
C ARG A 101 -12.30 -38.38 -3.49
N ALA A 102 -12.99 -38.32 -4.62
CA ALA A 102 -12.71 -37.33 -5.67
C ALA A 102 -13.02 -35.90 -5.20
N LEU A 103 -14.16 -35.71 -4.53
CA LEU A 103 -14.54 -34.43 -3.94
C LEU A 103 -13.60 -33.98 -2.82
N SER A 104 -13.12 -34.94 -2.02
CA SER A 104 -12.16 -34.65 -0.94
C SER A 104 -10.79 -34.22 -1.51
N ALA A 105 -10.34 -34.85 -2.60
CA ALA A 105 -9.09 -34.48 -3.28
C ALA A 105 -9.19 -33.08 -3.91
N GLU A 106 -10.33 -32.74 -4.54
CA GLU A 106 -10.53 -31.39 -5.08
C GLU A 106 -10.58 -30.35 -3.98
N ARG A 107 -11.29 -30.61 -2.87
CA ARG A 107 -11.33 -29.70 -1.73
C ARG A 107 -9.94 -29.42 -1.16
N ALA A 108 -9.10 -30.44 -1.01
CA ALA A 108 -7.73 -30.27 -0.54
C ALA A 108 -6.89 -29.41 -1.50
N GLY A 109 -7.09 -29.57 -2.81
CA GLY A 109 -6.41 -28.76 -3.82
C GLY A 109 -6.85 -27.29 -3.80
N TRP A 110 -8.15 -27.02 -3.67
CA TRP A 110 -8.66 -25.66 -3.50
C TRP A 110 -8.14 -24.98 -2.24
N GLN A 111 -8.05 -25.71 -1.13
CA GLN A 111 -7.45 -25.20 0.11
C GLN A 111 -5.97 -24.86 -0.03
N ALA A 112 -5.21 -25.67 -0.79
CA ALA A 112 -3.80 -25.37 -1.07
C ALA A 112 -3.66 -24.06 -1.87
N LEU A 113 -4.46 -23.89 -2.93
CA LEU A 113 -4.49 -22.66 -3.73
C LEU A 113 -4.88 -21.43 -2.92
N ALA A 114 -5.89 -21.55 -2.04
CA ALA A 114 -6.28 -20.48 -1.12
C ALA A 114 -5.13 -20.10 -0.18
N GLY A 115 -4.37 -21.08 0.32
CA GLY A 115 -3.20 -20.84 1.17
C GLY A 115 -2.09 -20.08 0.46
N GLU A 116 -1.78 -20.44 -0.79
CA GLU A 116 -0.76 -19.75 -1.60
C GLU A 116 -1.17 -18.30 -1.93
N LEU A 117 -2.44 -18.08 -2.28
CA LEU A 117 -2.97 -16.74 -2.55
C LEU A 117 -3.01 -15.87 -1.30
N ALA A 118 -3.39 -16.42 -0.14
CA ALA A 118 -3.37 -15.71 1.13
C ALA A 118 -1.94 -15.31 1.54
N ALA A 119 -0.96 -16.20 1.36
CA ALA A 119 0.44 -15.89 1.59
C ALA A 119 0.92 -14.74 0.69
N ALA A 120 0.62 -14.80 -0.61
CA ALA A 120 0.92 -13.74 -1.56
C ALA A 120 0.29 -12.39 -1.15
N GLN A 121 -0.98 -12.40 -0.71
CA GLN A 121 -1.66 -11.20 -0.24
C GLN A 121 -0.95 -10.58 0.97
N HIS A 122 -0.57 -11.39 1.97
CA HIS A 122 0.16 -10.88 3.14
C HIS A 122 1.56 -10.35 2.81
N GLU A 123 2.24 -10.89 1.80
CA GLU A 123 3.51 -10.32 1.33
C GLU A 123 3.31 -8.94 0.69
N LEU A 124 2.29 -8.79 -0.17
CA LEU A 124 1.94 -7.52 -0.80
C LEU A 124 1.54 -6.47 0.23
N GLU A 125 0.71 -6.83 1.22
CA GLU A 125 0.28 -5.92 2.30
C GLU A 125 1.48 -5.40 3.12
N ARG A 126 2.41 -6.29 3.49
CA ARG A 126 3.63 -5.89 4.20
C ARG A 126 4.51 -4.96 3.37
N ALA A 127 4.64 -5.24 2.08
CA ALA A 127 5.41 -4.42 1.17
C ALA A 127 4.76 -3.05 0.97
N ALA A 128 3.44 -2.97 0.79
CA ALA A 128 2.70 -1.71 0.70
C ALA A 128 2.93 -0.82 1.94
N LEU A 129 2.83 -1.40 3.15
CA LEU A 129 3.12 -0.69 4.40
C LEU A 129 4.58 -0.21 4.49
N GLY A 130 5.53 -0.99 3.95
CA GLY A 130 6.93 -0.58 3.83
C GLY A 130 7.11 0.65 2.93
N LEU A 131 6.48 0.63 1.75
CA LEU A 131 6.50 1.74 0.80
C LEU A 131 5.89 3.01 1.38
N GLU A 132 4.78 2.90 2.11
CA GLU A 132 4.13 4.06 2.73
C GLU A 132 5.03 4.73 3.77
N ARG A 133 5.76 3.94 4.58
CA ARG A 133 6.76 4.49 5.51
C ARG A 133 7.89 5.21 4.76
N ARG A 134 8.44 4.61 3.71
CA ARG A 134 9.51 5.22 2.90
C ARG A 134 9.06 6.51 2.23
N LEU A 135 7.83 6.56 1.72
CA LEU A 135 7.24 7.79 1.17
C LEU A 135 7.06 8.88 2.22
N ALA A 136 6.67 8.52 3.45
CA ALA A 136 6.56 9.47 4.55
C ALA A 136 7.93 10.04 4.95
N GLU A 137 8.94 9.17 5.10
CA GLU A 137 10.32 9.57 5.39
C GLU A 137 10.92 10.47 4.30
N ALA A 138 10.71 10.11 3.02
CA ALA A 138 11.14 10.92 1.88
C ALA A 138 10.54 12.33 1.96
N ARG A 139 9.22 12.43 2.18
CA ARG A 139 8.51 13.70 2.27
C ARG A 139 9.01 14.56 3.43
N GLU A 140 9.20 13.98 4.60
CA GLU A 140 9.73 14.70 5.76
C GLU A 140 11.12 15.29 5.47
N ARG A 141 12.01 14.49 4.89
CA ARG A 141 13.35 14.94 4.47
C ARG A 141 13.27 16.03 3.40
N SER A 142 12.43 15.87 2.39
CA SER A 142 12.26 16.87 1.32
C SER A 142 11.78 18.21 1.87
N VAL A 143 10.87 18.20 2.86
CA VAL A 143 10.42 19.43 3.53
C VAL A 143 11.60 20.13 4.22
N ARG A 144 12.42 19.37 4.97
CA ARG A 144 13.60 19.90 5.66
C ARG A 144 14.61 20.52 4.69
N TRP A 145 14.89 19.83 3.59
CA TRP A 145 15.79 20.31 2.54
C TRP A 145 15.23 21.51 1.78
N THR A 146 13.92 21.57 1.57
CA THR A 146 13.26 22.73 0.96
C THR A 146 13.39 23.97 1.84
N LEU A 147 13.16 23.85 3.15
CA LEU A 147 13.37 24.95 4.09
C LEU A 147 14.84 25.40 4.12
N THR A 148 15.77 24.44 4.09
CA THR A 148 17.20 24.71 3.98
C THR A 148 17.52 25.51 2.70
N ALA A 149 16.93 25.14 1.57
CA ALA A 149 17.09 25.83 0.30
C ALA A 149 16.60 27.29 0.33
N GLU A 150 15.59 27.59 1.14
CA GLU A 150 15.09 28.95 1.34
C GLU A 150 16.03 29.76 2.24
N ASP A 151 16.50 29.17 3.34
CA ASP A 151 17.37 29.82 4.33
C ASP A 151 18.76 30.16 3.78
N VAL A 152 19.32 29.32 2.91
CA VAL A 152 20.65 29.56 2.33
C VAL A 152 20.65 30.65 1.24
N ARG A 153 19.47 31.06 0.73
CA ARG A 153 19.39 32.15 -0.25
C ARG A 153 19.75 33.49 0.39
N GLY A 154 20.92 34.01 0.02
CA GLY A 154 21.38 35.33 0.47
C GLY A 154 22.25 35.33 1.72
N ALA A 155 22.51 34.16 2.32
CA ALA A 155 23.34 34.02 3.53
C ALA A 155 24.86 34.03 3.26
N GLY A 156 25.31 34.33 2.03
CA GLY A 156 26.73 34.35 1.67
C GLY A 156 27.40 32.96 1.72
N VAL A 157 26.61 31.91 1.53
CA VAL A 157 27.03 30.50 1.62
C VAL A 157 27.97 30.14 0.46
N PRO A 158 29.04 29.36 0.70
CA PRO A 158 29.91 28.88 -0.38
C PRO A 158 29.15 28.13 -1.47
N ALA A 159 29.54 28.33 -2.73
CA ALA A 159 28.86 27.72 -3.87
C ALA A 159 28.84 26.17 -3.84
N SER A 160 29.86 25.54 -3.25
CA SER A 160 29.89 24.10 -3.06
C SER A 160 28.76 23.63 -2.14
N VAL A 161 28.55 24.30 -1.00
CA VAL A 161 27.47 23.97 -0.05
C VAL A 161 26.09 24.24 -0.65
N LEU A 162 25.97 25.27 -1.51
CA LEU A 162 24.73 25.53 -2.23
C LEU A 162 24.39 24.47 -3.29
N ALA A 163 25.39 23.73 -3.80
CA ALA A 163 25.20 22.67 -4.77
C ALA A 163 24.65 21.37 -4.15
N GLU A 164 24.97 21.11 -2.88
CA GLU A 164 24.50 19.91 -2.14
C GLU A 164 22.96 19.89 -1.97
N VAL A 165 22.35 21.06 -1.77
CA VAL A 165 20.91 21.19 -1.51
C VAL A 165 20.04 20.67 -2.67
N PRO A 166 20.22 21.12 -3.93
CA PRO A 166 19.43 20.60 -5.05
C PRO A 166 19.74 19.13 -5.38
N GLU A 167 20.96 18.64 -5.10
CA GLU A 167 21.32 17.23 -5.28
C GLU A 167 20.55 16.34 -4.30
N ALA A 168 20.60 16.64 -3.01
CA ALA A 168 19.82 15.93 -2.00
C ALA A 168 18.31 15.96 -2.29
N LEU A 169 17.76 17.07 -2.78
CA LEU A 169 16.36 17.14 -3.18
C LEU A 169 16.05 16.22 -4.37
N ALA A 170 16.95 16.15 -5.36
CA ALA A 170 16.80 15.28 -6.52
C ALA A 170 16.83 13.79 -6.12
N ASP A 171 17.70 13.40 -5.21
CA ASP A 171 17.79 12.02 -4.72
C ASP A 171 16.51 11.60 -3.98
N LEU A 172 16.02 12.46 -3.09
CA LEU A 172 14.76 12.24 -2.36
C LEU A 172 13.56 12.11 -3.32
N ASP A 173 13.51 12.94 -4.37
CA ASP A 173 12.49 12.85 -5.42
C ASP A 173 12.61 11.54 -6.20
N GLY A 174 13.83 11.11 -6.55
CA GLY A 174 14.09 9.84 -7.21
C GLY A 174 13.62 8.63 -6.39
N VAL A 175 13.83 8.65 -5.07
CA VAL A 175 13.30 7.62 -4.14
C VAL A 175 11.78 7.63 -4.13
N ARG A 176 11.16 8.82 -4.04
CA ARG A 176 9.69 8.98 -4.02
C ARG A 176 9.05 8.44 -5.29
N GLU A 177 9.55 8.81 -6.47
CA GLU A 177 9.01 8.33 -7.75
C GLU A 177 9.07 6.80 -7.87
N ARG A 178 10.17 6.19 -7.43
CA ARG A 178 10.32 4.73 -7.44
C ARG A 178 9.40 4.05 -6.44
N ALA A 179 9.27 4.58 -5.23
CA ALA A 179 8.36 4.07 -4.23
C ALA A 179 6.89 4.17 -4.69
N GLU A 180 6.51 5.27 -5.35
CA GLU A 180 5.18 5.42 -5.95
C GLU A 180 4.95 4.43 -7.09
N ARG A 181 5.95 4.19 -7.95
CA ARG A 181 5.88 3.18 -9.01
C ARG A 181 5.70 1.77 -8.45
N ALA A 182 6.51 1.39 -7.46
CA ALA A 182 6.39 0.10 -6.77
C ALA A 182 5.03 -0.05 -6.09
N ARG A 183 4.50 1.03 -5.48
CA ARG A 183 3.18 1.02 -4.83
C ARG A 183 2.08 0.72 -5.85
N ASN A 184 2.15 1.35 -7.02
CA ASN A 184 1.19 1.08 -8.09
C ASN A 184 1.29 -0.37 -8.60
N GLY A 185 2.51 -0.91 -8.74
CA GLY A 185 2.74 -2.32 -9.08
C GLY A 185 2.14 -3.28 -8.06
N ILE A 186 2.34 -3.04 -6.77
CA ILE A 186 1.74 -3.81 -5.68
C ILE A 186 0.22 -3.77 -5.73
N LEU A 187 -0.39 -2.59 -5.91
CA LEU A 187 -1.85 -2.46 -5.99
C LEU A 187 -2.46 -3.23 -7.18
N GLU A 188 -1.76 -3.25 -8.32
CA GLU A 188 -2.15 -4.08 -9.45
C GLU A 188 -2.11 -5.57 -9.10
N LEU A 189 -1.00 -6.03 -8.48
CA LEU A 189 -0.85 -7.42 -8.06
C LEU A 189 -1.88 -7.82 -7.01
N GLU A 190 -2.19 -6.97 -6.03
CA GLU A 190 -3.26 -7.21 -5.05
C GLU A 190 -4.61 -7.41 -5.72
N SER A 191 -4.96 -6.56 -6.68
CA SER A 191 -6.20 -6.68 -7.45
C SER A 191 -6.28 -8.04 -8.17
N ARG A 192 -5.17 -8.47 -8.76
CA ARG A 192 -5.06 -9.77 -9.44
C ARG A 192 -5.17 -10.95 -8.46
N VAL A 193 -4.48 -10.89 -7.32
CA VAL A 193 -4.60 -11.92 -6.26
C VAL A 193 -6.04 -12.01 -5.77
N ARG A 194 -6.70 -10.88 -5.46
CA ARG A 194 -8.11 -10.86 -5.05
C ARG A 194 -9.07 -11.40 -6.10
N LEU A 195 -8.76 -11.24 -7.38
CA LEU A 195 -9.56 -11.83 -8.46
C LEU A 195 -9.42 -13.37 -8.46
N GLN A 196 -8.20 -13.89 -8.34
CA GLN A 196 -7.96 -15.33 -8.27
C GLN A 196 -8.57 -15.93 -6.99
N GLN A 197 -8.46 -15.22 -5.85
CA GLN A 197 -9.03 -15.65 -4.58
C GLN A 197 -10.54 -15.83 -4.67
N ARG A 198 -11.26 -14.89 -5.31
CA ARG A 198 -12.70 -15.04 -5.56
C ARG A 198 -13.03 -16.30 -6.37
N GLY A 199 -12.22 -16.61 -7.40
CA GLY A 199 -12.41 -17.82 -8.19
C GLY A 199 -12.17 -19.11 -7.40
N VAL A 200 -11.31 -19.08 -6.39
CA VAL A 200 -11.10 -20.18 -5.44
C VAL A 200 -12.25 -20.27 -4.43
N ASP A 201 -12.68 -19.14 -3.87
CA ASP A 201 -13.77 -19.07 -2.88
C ASP A 201 -15.11 -19.54 -3.45
N GLU A 202 -15.39 -19.25 -4.73
CA GLU A 202 -16.58 -19.75 -5.44
C GLU A 202 -16.59 -21.28 -5.64
N ALA A 203 -15.43 -21.94 -5.53
CA ALA A 203 -15.27 -23.37 -5.75
C ALA A 203 -15.26 -24.20 -4.45
N ILE A 204 -15.22 -23.55 -3.28
CA ILE A 204 -15.22 -24.18 -1.94
C ILE A 204 -16.64 -24.18 -1.34
#